data_AF-A0A2V6Q1D4-F1
#
_entry.id   AF-A0A2V6Q1D4-F1
#
_cell.length_a   1.000
_cell.length_b   1.000
_cell.length_c   1.000
_cell.angle_alpha   90.00
_cell.angle_beta   90.00
_cell.angle_gamma   90.00
#
_symmetry.space_group_name_H-M   'P 1'
#
loop_
_entity.id
_entity.type
_entity.pdbx_description
1 polymer ?
#
loop_
_entity_poly.entity_id
_entity_poly.type
_entity_poly.pdbx_seq_one_letter_code
_entity_poly.pdbx_strand_id
1 'polypeptide(L)'
;MKPAAAIASDTPGGIRSVIRSKLAAGTLSLDRVGKVWVRLGKGDACSACEQPINTGQTEHEIDGLGGATFVFHRNCLDLWQSEVTKCGPEIGGGSAASPWTVFFDVRIARRAARDRAMHQALLAASAESCAMAATTRARSARTRARTTKLLRTA
;
A
#
# COMPACT_ATOMS: atom_id res chain seq x y z
N MET A 1 4.46 -38.70 24.98
CA MET A 1 5.76 -38.01 25.11
C MET A 1 6.03 -37.22 23.84
N LYS A 2 6.32 -35.92 23.96
CA LYS A 2 6.81 -35.04 22.89
C LYS A 2 8.35 -35.11 22.87
N PRO A 3 8.99 -34.70 21.77
CA PRO A 3 9.48 -33.31 21.71
C PRO A 3 9.00 -32.64 20.40
N ALA A 4 8.58 -31.37 20.33
CA ALA A 4 9.20 -30.13 20.79
C ALA A 4 10.59 -29.90 20.16
N ALA A 5 10.61 -29.76 18.82
CA ALA A 5 11.72 -29.11 18.13
C ALA A 5 11.32 -27.67 17.80
N ALA A 6 11.74 -26.76 18.65
CA ALA A 6 12.01 -25.39 18.26
C ALA A 6 13.36 -25.38 17.56
N ILE A 7 13.50 -24.75 16.39
CA ILE A 7 14.76 -24.06 16.04
C ILE A 7 14.41 -22.74 15.37
N ALA A 8 14.95 -21.69 15.98
CA ALA A 8 14.90 -20.30 15.62
C ALA A 8 15.42 -20.03 14.21
N SER A 9 14.79 -19.08 13.50
CA SER A 9 15.50 -18.22 12.57
C SER A 9 15.77 -16.89 13.27
N ASP A 10 16.85 -16.89 14.06
CA ASP A 10 17.50 -15.66 14.52
C ASP A 10 18.35 -15.13 13.37
N THR A 11 17.89 -14.04 12.78
CA THR A 11 18.64 -13.18 11.85
C THR A 11 18.38 -11.77 12.32
N PRO A 12 19.35 -10.84 12.33
CA PRO A 12 19.17 -9.52 12.93
C PRO A 12 18.06 -8.76 12.19
N GLY A 13 16.87 -8.74 12.81
CA GLY A 13 15.62 -8.30 12.21
C GLY A 13 14.70 -9.48 11.87
N GLY A 14 14.00 -10.02 12.87
CA GLY A 14 13.09 -11.17 12.71
C GLY A 14 12.02 -10.98 11.63
N ILE A 15 11.22 -12.02 11.36
CA ILE A 15 10.26 -12.11 10.25
C ILE A 15 9.41 -10.85 9.98
N ARG A 16 9.09 -10.06 11.01
CA ARG A 16 8.38 -8.77 10.90
C ARG A 16 9.19 -7.73 10.10
N SER A 17 10.50 -7.66 10.28
CA SER A 17 11.40 -6.80 9.50
C SER A 17 11.49 -7.25 8.04
N VAL A 18 11.56 -8.56 7.79
CA VAL A 18 11.53 -9.11 6.41
C VAL A 18 10.23 -8.75 5.71
N ILE A 19 9.10 -8.92 6.40
CA ILE A 19 7.78 -8.52 5.89
C ILE A 19 7.77 -7.02 5.55
N ARG A 20 8.24 -6.14 6.44
CA ARG A 20 8.31 -4.69 6.17
C ARG A 20 9.17 -4.37 4.95
N SER A 21 10.34 -4.97 4.83
CA SER A 21 11.22 -4.76 3.67
C SER A 21 10.55 -5.21 2.36
N LYS A 22 9.84 -6.34 2.37
CA LYS A 22 9.11 -6.84 1.21
C LYS A 22 7.91 -5.98 0.81
N LEU A 23 7.21 -5.41 1.81
CA LEU A 23 6.15 -4.43 1.59
C LEU A 23 6.71 -3.13 1.00
N ALA A 24 7.85 -2.64 1.53
CA ALA A 24 8.53 -1.46 0.99
C ALA A 24 9.03 -1.66 -0.45
N ALA A 25 9.48 -2.89 -0.77
CA ALA A 25 9.92 -3.26 -2.12
C ALA A 25 8.74 -3.56 -3.09
N GLY A 26 7.50 -3.63 -2.60
CA GLY A 26 6.32 -3.96 -3.41
C GLY A 26 6.25 -5.42 -3.87
N THR A 27 7.05 -6.31 -3.28
CA THR A 27 7.03 -7.76 -3.55
C THR A 27 5.92 -8.47 -2.79
N LEU A 28 5.56 -7.96 -1.61
CA LEU A 28 4.30 -8.28 -0.94
C LEU A 28 3.36 -7.10 -1.09
N SER A 29 2.10 -7.38 -1.41
CA SER A 29 1.08 -6.33 -1.43
C SER A 29 0.72 -5.89 -0.01
N LEU A 30 0.39 -4.61 0.14
CA LEU A 30 -0.21 -4.06 1.36
C LEU A 30 -1.75 -4.17 1.33
N ASP A 31 -2.31 -4.98 0.43
CA ASP A 31 -3.76 -5.09 0.27
C ASP A 31 -4.39 -5.68 1.53
N ARG A 32 -5.55 -5.14 1.93
CA ARG A 32 -6.38 -5.81 2.94
C ARG A 32 -6.69 -7.21 2.43
N VAL A 33 -6.58 -8.16 3.34
CA VAL A 33 -6.80 -9.57 3.04
C VAL A 33 -8.16 -9.72 2.37
N GLY A 34 -8.14 -10.17 1.12
CA GLY A 34 -9.33 -10.57 0.39
C GLY A 34 -9.82 -11.93 0.89
N LYS A 35 -10.26 -12.77 -0.04
CA LYS A 35 -10.60 -14.15 0.28
C LYS A 35 -9.32 -14.92 0.62
N VAL A 36 -9.30 -15.57 1.79
CA VAL A 36 -8.24 -16.52 2.17
C VAL A 36 -8.73 -17.93 1.86
N TRP A 37 -7.95 -18.65 1.08
CA TRP A 37 -8.14 -20.08 0.85
C TRP A 37 -7.20 -20.86 1.76
N VAL A 38 -7.75 -21.90 2.38
CA VAL A 38 -6.99 -22.75 3.29
C VAL A 38 -6.82 -24.09 2.60
N ARG A 39 -5.57 -24.50 2.41
CA ARG A 39 -5.23 -25.78 1.79
C ARG A 39 -4.12 -26.48 2.59
N LEU A 40 -3.87 -27.73 2.25
CA LEU A 40 -2.68 -28.44 2.75
C LEU A 40 -1.47 -27.99 1.94
N GLY A 41 -0.35 -27.76 2.63
CA GLY A 41 0.90 -27.34 2.02
C GLY A 41 1.31 -28.25 0.87
N LYS A 42 1.70 -27.68 -0.26
CA LYS A 42 2.21 -28.48 -1.39
C LYS A 42 3.73 -28.48 -1.50
N GLY A 43 4.42 -27.84 -0.56
CA GLY A 43 5.86 -27.55 -0.65
C GLY A 43 6.16 -26.17 -1.19
N ASP A 44 5.15 -25.34 -1.46
CA ASP A 44 5.34 -23.98 -1.98
C ASP A 44 6.07 -23.08 -0.97
N ALA A 45 6.90 -22.18 -1.48
CA ALA A 45 7.65 -21.25 -0.64
C ALA A 45 6.72 -20.18 -0.04
N CYS A 46 6.80 -19.99 1.28
CA CYS A 46 6.06 -18.94 1.96
C CYS A 46 6.47 -17.56 1.45
N SER A 47 5.52 -16.74 1.03
CA SER A 47 5.77 -15.41 0.45
C SER A 47 6.44 -14.44 1.45
N ALA A 48 6.27 -14.67 2.76
CA ALA A 48 6.90 -13.88 3.81
C ALA A 48 8.33 -14.37 4.12
N CYS A 49 8.49 -15.61 4.58
CA CYS A 49 9.77 -16.14 5.09
C CYS A 49 10.60 -16.92 4.06
N GLU A 50 10.06 -17.16 2.86
CA GLU A 50 10.70 -17.92 1.76
C GLU A 50 10.99 -19.39 2.07
N GLN A 51 10.59 -19.86 3.25
CA GLN A 51 10.71 -21.28 3.61
C GLN A 51 9.56 -22.11 3.02
N PRO A 52 9.81 -23.36 2.61
CA PRO A 52 8.78 -24.23 2.05
C PRO A 52 7.71 -24.58 3.09
N ILE A 53 6.44 -24.53 2.67
CA ILE A 53 5.30 -24.96 3.47
C ILE A 53 5.12 -26.46 3.26
N ASN A 54 5.46 -27.27 4.25
CA ASN A 54 5.43 -28.73 4.13
C ASN A 54 3.99 -29.27 4.06
N THR A 55 3.81 -30.49 3.55
CA THR A 55 2.50 -31.17 3.42
C THR A 55 1.80 -31.45 4.75
N GLY A 56 2.55 -31.48 5.85
CA GLY A 56 1.98 -31.52 7.21
C GLY A 56 1.55 -30.15 7.76
N GLN A 57 1.75 -29.07 7.01
CA GLN A 57 1.42 -27.70 7.40
C GLN A 57 0.26 -27.17 6.56
N THR A 58 -0.53 -26.27 7.15
CA THR A 58 -1.61 -25.58 6.43
C THR A 58 -1.04 -24.40 5.66
N GLU A 59 -1.29 -24.35 4.36
CA GLU A 59 -1.02 -23.18 3.52
C GLU A 59 -2.25 -22.27 3.48
N HIS A 60 -2.00 -20.98 3.64
CA HIS A 60 -2.99 -19.93 3.46
C HIS A 60 -2.68 -19.17 2.18
N GLU A 61 -3.53 -19.35 1.20
CA GLU A 61 -3.46 -18.72 -0.10
C GLU A 61 -4.36 -17.48 -0.10
N ILE A 62 -3.83 -16.34 -0.56
CA ILE A 62 -4.54 -15.07 -0.64
C ILE A 62 -4.43 -14.51 -2.04
N ASP A 63 -5.57 -14.09 -2.57
CA ASP A 63 -5.63 -13.33 -3.81
C ASP A 63 -5.31 -11.85 -3.54
N GLY A 64 -4.18 -11.38 -4.07
CA GLY A 64 -3.78 -9.97 -4.08
C GLY A 64 -4.38 -9.18 -5.25
N LEU A 65 -4.37 -7.85 -5.17
CA LEU A 65 -4.97 -7.00 -6.21
C LEU A 65 -4.18 -7.05 -7.53
N GLY A 66 -4.81 -7.60 -8.56
CA GLY A 66 -4.22 -7.72 -9.91
C GLY A 66 -3.80 -9.13 -10.28
N GLY A 67 -4.31 -10.15 -9.57
CA GLY A 67 -4.11 -11.56 -9.90
C GLY A 67 -2.82 -12.16 -9.36
N ALA A 68 -2.11 -11.45 -8.48
CA ALA A 68 -1.01 -12.03 -7.73
C ALA A 68 -1.57 -12.90 -6.61
N THR A 69 -1.07 -14.12 -6.47
CA THR A 69 -1.48 -15.03 -5.40
C THR A 69 -0.32 -15.22 -4.45
N PHE A 70 -0.58 -15.05 -3.15
CA PHE A 70 0.43 -15.21 -2.10
C PHE A 70 0.07 -16.38 -1.20
N VAL A 71 1.03 -17.27 -0.97
CA VAL A 71 0.92 -18.37 -0.02
C VAL A 71 1.72 -18.10 1.24
N PHE A 72 1.16 -18.41 2.41
CA PHE A 72 1.77 -18.16 3.71
C PHE A 72 1.58 -19.32 4.68
N HIS A 73 2.53 -19.49 5.60
CA HIS A 73 2.28 -20.13 6.89
C HIS A 73 1.27 -19.32 7.71
N ARG A 74 0.52 -19.98 8.61
CA ARG A 74 -0.43 -19.30 9.51
C ARG A 74 0.20 -18.13 10.28
N ASN A 75 1.34 -18.37 10.93
CA ASN A 75 2.01 -17.32 11.71
C ASN A 75 2.55 -16.18 10.83
N CYS A 76 3.03 -16.50 9.62
CA CYS A 76 3.50 -15.49 8.67
C CYS A 76 2.34 -14.62 8.15
N LEU A 77 1.18 -15.24 7.91
CA LEU A 77 -0.05 -14.56 7.54
C LEU A 77 -0.46 -13.56 8.63
N ASP A 78 -0.57 -14.01 9.88
CA ASP A 78 -1.01 -13.16 11.00
C ASP A 78 -0.06 -11.96 11.20
N LEU A 79 1.25 -12.16 11.02
CA LEU A 79 2.24 -11.08 11.10
C LEU A 79 2.13 -10.09 9.95
N TRP A 80 1.99 -10.57 8.72
CA TRP A 80 1.77 -9.72 7.55
C TRP A 80 0.48 -8.89 7.70
N GLN A 81 -0.62 -9.52 8.13
CA GLN A 81 -1.89 -8.83 8.43
C GLN A 81 -1.71 -7.72 9.47
N SER A 82 -0.94 -7.98 10.52
CA SER A 82 -0.66 -6.98 11.56
C SER A 82 0.13 -5.78 11.03
N GLU A 83 1.05 -5.98 10.08
CA GLU A 83 1.84 -4.90 9.48
C GLU A 83 1.03 -4.12 8.44
N VAL A 84 0.21 -4.80 7.65
CA VAL A 84 -0.75 -4.16 6.72
C VAL A 84 -1.76 -3.30 7.49
N THR A 85 -2.29 -3.79 8.61
CA THR A 85 -3.27 -3.04 9.43
C THR A 85 -2.65 -1.81 10.10
N LYS A 86 -1.38 -1.89 10.54
CA LYS A 86 -0.63 -0.74 11.07
C LYS A 86 -0.36 0.33 10.01
N CYS A 87 -0.21 -0.08 8.75
CA CYS A 87 -0.08 0.84 7.62
C CYS A 87 -1.44 1.31 7.06
N GLY A 88 -2.54 1.09 7.80
CA GLY A 88 -3.85 1.64 7.46
C GLY A 88 -3.80 3.17 7.30
N PRO A 89 -4.74 3.76 6.55
CA PRO A 89 -4.67 5.18 6.22
C PRO A 89 -4.83 6.00 7.51
N GLU A 90 -3.72 6.53 8.02
CA GLU A 90 -3.78 7.71 8.86
C GLU A 90 -4.42 8.79 7.97
N ILE A 91 -5.63 9.20 8.32
CA ILE A 91 -6.33 10.32 7.68
C ILE A 91 -5.62 11.60 8.16
N GLY A 92 -4.36 11.77 7.77
CA GLY A 92 -3.60 13.00 7.89
C GLY A 92 -3.98 13.89 6.72
N GLY A 93 -4.59 15.03 7.03
CA GLY A 93 -5.01 16.00 6.01
C GLY A 93 -3.83 16.44 5.13
N GLY A 94 -3.92 16.15 3.83
CA GLY A 94 -3.18 16.83 2.77
C GLY A 94 -1.75 16.32 2.47
N SER A 95 -1.62 15.79 1.24
CA SER A 95 -0.45 15.86 0.34
C SER A 95 0.56 14.69 0.27
N ALA A 96 0.41 13.92 -0.82
CA ALA A 96 1.44 13.55 -1.81
C ALA A 96 2.65 12.66 -1.42
N ALA A 97 2.88 12.30 -0.16
CA ALA A 97 4.05 11.50 0.22
C ALA A 97 3.73 10.13 0.82
N SER A 98 2.48 9.67 0.77
CA SER A 98 2.22 8.27 1.12
C SER A 98 2.66 7.38 -0.04
N PRO A 99 3.51 6.36 0.20
CA PRO A 99 3.83 5.34 -0.81
C PRO A 99 2.56 4.73 -1.45
N TRP A 100 1.45 4.71 -0.71
CA TRP A 100 0.14 4.28 -1.21
C TRP A 100 -0.49 5.24 -2.23
N THR A 101 -0.44 6.56 -2.03
CA THR A 101 -0.95 7.53 -3.01
C THR A 101 -0.17 7.41 -4.31
N VAL A 102 1.16 7.34 -4.22
CA VAL A 102 2.03 7.15 -5.40
C VAL A 102 1.76 5.81 -6.08
N PHE A 103 1.57 4.71 -5.34
CA PHE A 103 1.30 3.39 -5.95
C PHE A 103 -0.07 3.32 -6.64
N PHE A 104 -1.14 3.83 -6.01
CA PHE A 104 -2.46 3.90 -6.63
C PHE A 104 -2.48 4.86 -7.82
N ASP A 105 -1.84 6.03 -7.72
CA ASP A 105 -1.72 6.99 -8.82
C ASP A 105 -0.93 6.38 -9.99
N VAL A 106 0.14 5.62 -9.74
CA VAL A 106 0.91 4.93 -10.80
C VAL A 106 0.09 3.82 -11.45
N ARG A 107 -0.73 3.06 -10.71
CA ARG A 107 -1.60 2.03 -11.30
C ARG A 107 -2.77 2.61 -12.08
N ILE A 108 -3.42 3.65 -11.55
CA ILE A 108 -4.46 4.41 -12.26
C ILE A 108 -3.85 5.04 -13.51
N ALA A 109 -2.66 5.66 -13.42
CA ALA A 109 -1.95 6.22 -14.56
C ALA A 109 -1.57 5.14 -15.59
N ARG A 110 -1.07 3.97 -15.18
CA ARG A 110 -0.75 2.86 -16.09
C ARG A 110 -1.99 2.26 -16.77
N ARG A 111 -3.13 2.18 -16.07
CA ARG A 111 -4.40 1.71 -16.64
C ARG A 111 -5.01 2.76 -17.58
N ALA A 112 -4.99 4.03 -17.17
CA ALA A 112 -5.41 5.16 -18.01
C ALA A 112 -4.53 5.29 -19.25
N ALA A 113 -3.22 5.07 -19.17
CA ALA A 113 -2.33 5.10 -20.33
C ALA A 113 -2.63 3.99 -21.37
N ARG A 114 -3.31 2.90 -20.97
CA ARG A 114 -3.73 1.82 -21.87
C ARG A 114 -5.14 2.00 -22.43
N ASP A 115 -5.94 2.90 -21.86
CA ASP A 115 -7.33 3.18 -22.25
C ASP A 115 -7.52 4.68 -22.50
N ARG A 116 -7.65 5.06 -23.77
CA ARG A 116 -7.73 6.46 -24.21
C ARG A 116 -8.87 7.24 -23.52
N ALA A 117 -10.00 6.60 -23.21
CA ALA A 117 -11.12 7.27 -22.55
C ALA A 117 -10.78 7.62 -21.09
N MET A 118 -10.13 6.69 -20.39
CA MET A 118 -9.66 6.91 -19.02
C MET A 118 -8.52 7.93 -18.95
N HIS A 119 -7.61 7.93 -19.94
CA HIS A 119 -6.59 8.98 -20.05
C HIS A 119 -7.21 10.37 -20.20
N GLN A 120 -8.21 10.52 -21.05
CA GLN A 120 -8.93 11.78 -21.23
C GLN A 120 -9.67 12.22 -19.96
N ALA A 121 -10.32 11.29 -19.25
CA ALA A 121 -10.97 11.58 -17.98
C ALA A 121 -9.98 12.08 -16.90
N LEU A 122 -8.80 11.47 -16.81
CA LEU A 122 -7.74 11.90 -15.89
C LEU A 122 -7.23 13.30 -16.22
N LEU A 123 -7.02 13.61 -17.51
CA LEU A 123 -6.60 14.94 -17.95
C LEU A 123 -7.65 16.01 -17.63
N ALA A 124 -8.93 15.70 -17.83
CA ALA A 124 -10.04 16.60 -17.49
C ALA A 124 -10.07 16.91 -15.97
N ALA A 125 -10.04 15.88 -15.13
CA ALA A 125 -10.00 16.04 -13.67
C ALA A 125 -8.76 16.82 -13.19
N SER A 126 -7.62 16.62 -13.85
CA SER A 126 -6.39 17.37 -13.58
C SER A 126 -6.54 18.85 -13.94
N ALA A 127 -7.13 19.14 -15.11
CA ALA A 127 -7.40 20.51 -15.55
C ALA A 127 -8.36 21.25 -14.60
N GLU A 128 -9.42 20.57 -14.14
CA GLU A 128 -10.35 21.10 -13.14
C GLU A 128 -9.64 21.45 -11.83
N SER A 129 -8.80 20.54 -11.34
CA SER A 129 -8.00 20.75 -10.12
C SER A 129 -7.04 21.96 -10.27
N CYS A 130 -6.37 22.09 -11.42
CA CYS A 130 -5.52 23.23 -11.72
C CYS A 130 -6.31 24.55 -11.78
N ALA A 131 -7.49 24.56 -12.41
CA ALA A 131 -8.34 25.74 -12.51
C ALA A 131 -8.85 26.20 -11.14
N MET A 132 -9.28 25.26 -10.30
CA MET A 132 -9.71 25.54 -8.93
C MET A 132 -8.56 26.09 -8.07
N ALA A 133 -7.36 25.51 -8.19
CA ALA A 133 -6.17 26.01 -7.51
C ALA A 133 -5.77 27.42 -7.98
N ALA A 134 -5.81 27.68 -9.29
CA ALA A 134 -5.52 29.01 -9.85
C ALA A 134 -6.50 30.06 -9.34
N THR A 135 -7.80 29.75 -9.33
CA THR A 135 -8.86 30.63 -8.84
C THR A 135 -8.66 30.95 -7.35
N THR A 136 -8.37 29.93 -6.55
CA THR A 136 -8.09 30.08 -5.12
C THR A 136 -6.88 30.98 -4.90
N ARG A 137 -5.76 30.72 -5.58
CA ARG A 137 -4.54 31.54 -5.46
C ARG A 137 -4.79 32.99 -5.85
N ALA A 138 -5.53 33.24 -6.93
CA ALA A 138 -5.88 34.60 -7.38
C ALA A 138 -6.74 35.33 -6.34
N ARG A 139 -7.73 34.65 -5.76
CA ARG A 139 -8.55 35.20 -4.68
C ARG A 139 -7.70 35.54 -3.46
N SER A 140 -6.85 34.62 -3.01
CA SER A 140 -5.96 34.86 -1.87
C SER A 140 -4.99 36.01 -2.12
N ALA A 141 -4.44 36.13 -3.33
CA ALA A 141 -3.56 37.22 -3.71
C ALA A 141 -4.28 38.59 -3.63
N ARG A 142 -5.51 38.67 -4.15
CA ARG A 142 -6.34 39.89 -4.03
C ARG A 142 -6.62 40.26 -2.58
N THR A 143 -6.98 39.27 -1.75
CA THR A 143 -7.19 39.49 -0.32
C THR A 143 -5.93 40.04 0.35
N ARG A 144 -4.78 39.39 0.15
CA ARG A 144 -3.50 39.86 0.71
C ARG A 144 -3.16 41.28 0.27
N ALA A 145 -3.29 41.59 -1.02
CA ALA A 145 -3.02 42.93 -1.55
C ALA A 145 -3.92 43.99 -0.91
N ARG A 146 -5.21 43.70 -0.73
CA ARG A 146 -6.16 44.59 -0.04
C ARG A 146 -5.77 44.80 1.42
N THR A 147 -5.45 43.73 2.14
CA THR A 147 -4.98 43.80 3.53
C THR A 147 -3.72 44.63 3.65
N THR A 148 -2.71 44.41 2.80
CA THR A 148 -1.46 45.19 2.80
C THR A 148 -1.72 46.67 2.51
N LYS A 149 -2.64 47.01 1.60
CA LYS A 149 -3.00 48.41 1.32
C LYS A 149 -3.61 49.09 2.55
N LEU A 150 -4.55 48.42 3.22
CA LEU A 150 -5.19 48.93 4.44
C LEU A 150 -4.17 49.19 5.55
N LEU A 151 -3.24 48.25 5.76
CA LEU A 151 -2.19 48.38 6.77
C LEU A 151 -1.17 49.49 6.47
N ARG A 152 -1.03 49.92 5.21
CA ARG A 152 -0.12 51.02 4.82
C ARG A 152 -0.75 52.41 4.93
N THR A 153 -2.08 52.47 4.97
CA THR A 153 -2.85 53.72 5.05
C THR A 153 -3.36 54.03 6.46
N ALA A 154 -3.10 53.14 7.41
CA ALA A 154 -3.34 53.30 8.84
C ALA A 154 -2.05 53.78 9.53
#